data_AF-A0A7Y8MKC9-F1
#
_entry.id   AF-A0A7Y8MKC9-F1
#
_cell.length_a   1.000
_cell.length_b   1.000
_cell.length_c   1.000
_cell.angle_alpha   90.00
_cell.angle_beta   90.00
_cell.angle_gamma   90.00
#
_symmetry.space_group_name_H-M   'P 1'
#
loop_
_entity.id
_entity.type
_entity.pdbx_description
1 polymer ?
#
loop_
_entity_poly.entity_id
_entity_poly.type
_entity_poly.pdbx_seq_one_letter_code
_entity_poly.pdbx_strand_id
1 'polypeptide(L)'
;GPMVQIGAALMHAIGDHLPKRLQVSRQHLLAAGGAAGIAAAFNTPLAGILFAIEELSRGLERRMSGLIITAIVIAGIVAQAYFGTYTYFGWLNTSGMDTAEHPIGLLLAAALVCGVAGGLFARLAILTATGLPGRFGHWRRHHPVWFAAGCGLLIAIIGWLSGDLTYGTGYGEAKHMLMNPGDETMPWHFGLDKFAATLISFASGVPGGIFAPSLSIGAGLGQNLHFLTEAENMTAITSALCMAGFLAAVTQAPITAFVIVMEMIDGYALVTHLMIVSLLASVISRAISPPLYRSLAAIYLRHGGNPATEAARKVETDK
;
A
#
# COMPACT_ATOMS: atom_id res chain seq x y z
N GLY A 1 -6.77 4.39 -2.55
CA GLY A 1 -6.85 4.17 -4.01
C GLY A 1 -8.31 4.11 -4.45
N PRO A 2 -8.60 4.03 -5.76
CA PRO A 2 -9.95 4.15 -6.31
C PRO A 2 -10.97 3.16 -5.71
N MET A 3 -10.63 1.87 -5.64
CA MET A 3 -11.55 0.84 -5.12
C MET A 3 -11.99 1.08 -3.69
N VAL A 4 -11.06 1.50 -2.81
CA VAL A 4 -11.35 1.84 -1.42
C VAL A 4 -12.30 3.05 -1.35
N GLN A 5 -12.05 4.07 -2.17
CA GLN A 5 -12.86 5.28 -2.18
C GLN A 5 -14.26 5.04 -2.76
N ILE A 6 -14.36 4.27 -3.84
CA ILE A 6 -15.63 3.88 -4.46
C ILE A 6 -16.44 3.03 -3.47
N GLY A 7 -15.82 2.03 -2.83
CA GLY A 7 -16.48 1.17 -1.85
C GLY A 7 -17.00 1.98 -0.65
N ALA A 8 -16.19 2.89 -0.11
CA ALA A 8 -16.61 3.79 0.97
C ALA A 8 -17.76 4.72 0.54
N ALA A 9 -17.68 5.32 -0.67
CA ALA A 9 -18.72 6.18 -1.21
C ALA A 9 -20.06 5.43 -1.40
N LEU A 10 -19.99 4.21 -1.92
CA LEU A 10 -21.17 3.36 -2.11
C LEU A 10 -21.83 3.02 -0.77
N MET A 11 -21.06 2.55 0.21
CA MET A 11 -21.60 2.24 1.55
C MET A 11 -22.12 3.47 2.28
N HIS A 12 -21.52 4.63 2.03
CA HIS A 12 -22.05 5.88 2.54
C HIS A 12 -23.43 6.22 1.94
N ALA A 13 -23.59 6.12 0.61
CA ALA A 13 -24.86 6.38 -0.06
C ALA A 13 -25.97 5.39 0.35
N ILE A 14 -25.62 4.12 0.55
CA ILE A 14 -26.54 3.09 1.05
C ILE A 14 -26.89 3.33 2.53
N GLY A 15 -25.93 3.88 3.30
CA GLY A 15 -26.08 4.23 4.71
C GLY A 15 -27.33 5.01 5.04
N ASP A 16 -27.68 5.98 4.20
CA ASP A 16 -28.82 6.86 4.40
C ASP A 16 -30.18 6.13 4.24
N HIS A 17 -30.16 4.95 3.62
CA HIS A 17 -31.34 4.11 3.36
C HIS A 17 -31.46 2.91 4.33
N LEU A 18 -30.46 2.69 5.20
CA LEU A 18 -30.47 1.58 6.14
C LEU A 18 -31.45 1.82 7.30
N PRO A 19 -32.17 0.78 7.76
CA PRO A 19 -33.04 0.90 8.92
C PRO A 19 -32.31 1.41 10.17
N LYS A 20 -32.81 2.49 10.78
CA LYS A 20 -32.20 3.12 11.98
C LYS A 20 -32.00 2.16 13.14
N ARG A 21 -32.77 1.07 13.21
CA ARG A 21 -32.63 -0.02 14.20
C ARG A 21 -31.27 -0.72 14.17
N LEU A 22 -30.55 -0.68 13.05
CA LEU A 22 -29.23 -1.34 12.91
C LEU A 22 -28.13 -0.57 13.65
N GLN A 23 -28.35 0.70 14.02
CA GLN A 23 -27.43 1.56 14.77
C GLN A 23 -25.97 1.54 14.26
N VAL A 24 -25.77 1.37 12.94
CA VAL A 24 -24.43 1.39 12.34
C VAL A 24 -24.02 2.84 12.14
N SER A 25 -22.89 3.24 12.72
CA SER A 25 -22.38 4.60 12.52
C SER A 25 -21.90 4.80 11.07
N ARG A 26 -21.98 6.02 10.56
CA ARG A 26 -21.48 6.37 9.23
C ARG A 26 -19.99 6.07 9.07
N GLN A 27 -19.20 6.24 10.13
CA GLN A 27 -17.77 5.91 10.13
C GLN A 27 -17.54 4.41 9.92
N HIS A 28 -18.34 3.57 10.56
CA HIS A 28 -18.30 2.12 10.35
C HIS A 28 -18.67 1.72 8.92
N LEU A 29 -19.66 2.38 8.30
CA LEU A 29 -20.03 2.14 6.91
C LEU A 29 -18.91 2.53 5.93
N LEU A 30 -18.28 3.67 6.16
CA LEU A 30 -17.12 4.12 5.37
C LEU A 30 -15.95 3.13 5.50
N ALA A 31 -15.67 2.67 6.72
CA ALA A 31 -14.64 1.66 6.98
C ALA A 31 -14.97 0.32 6.30
N ALA A 32 -16.22 -0.13 6.42
CA ALA A 32 -16.72 -1.36 5.80
C ALA A 32 -16.58 -1.32 4.27
N GLY A 33 -17.04 -0.23 3.65
CA GLY A 33 -16.96 -0.04 2.20
C GLY A 33 -15.53 0.04 1.69
N GLY A 34 -14.67 0.77 2.41
CA GLY A 34 -13.24 0.85 2.08
C GLY A 34 -12.55 -0.51 2.15
N ALA A 35 -12.80 -1.26 3.23
CA ALA A 35 -12.27 -2.59 3.45
C ALA A 35 -12.79 -3.63 2.42
N ALA A 36 -14.08 -3.59 2.11
CA ALA A 36 -14.69 -4.40 1.06
C ALA A 36 -14.04 -4.10 -0.31
N GLY A 37 -13.72 -2.83 -0.58
CA GLY A 37 -12.98 -2.43 -1.78
C GLY A 37 -11.59 -3.06 -1.88
N ILE A 38 -10.86 -3.20 -0.77
CA ILE A 38 -9.57 -3.93 -0.76
C ILE A 38 -9.78 -5.43 -0.95
N ALA A 39 -10.71 -6.02 -0.21
CA ALA A 39 -11.01 -7.44 -0.30
C ALA A 39 -11.37 -7.85 -1.74
N ALA A 40 -12.21 -7.06 -2.41
CA ALA A 40 -12.60 -7.29 -3.80
C ALA A 40 -11.48 -7.00 -4.81
N ALA A 41 -10.65 -5.97 -4.59
CA ALA A 41 -9.59 -5.58 -5.53
C ALA A 41 -8.47 -6.63 -5.64
N PHE A 42 -8.20 -7.35 -4.55
CA PHE A 42 -7.05 -8.24 -4.46
C PHE A 42 -7.41 -9.70 -4.15
N ASN A 43 -8.71 -9.99 -4.04
CA ASN A 43 -9.21 -11.29 -3.61
C ASN A 43 -8.68 -11.69 -2.21
N THR A 44 -8.61 -10.73 -1.27
CA THR A 44 -8.01 -10.89 0.07
C THR A 44 -9.00 -10.50 1.19
N PRO A 45 -9.97 -11.36 1.55
CA PRO A 45 -11.00 -11.03 2.53
C PRO A 45 -10.45 -10.82 3.95
N LEU A 46 -9.51 -11.65 4.40
CA LEU A 46 -8.91 -11.51 5.73
C LEU A 46 -8.15 -10.19 5.84
N ALA A 47 -7.42 -9.88 4.77
CA ALA A 47 -6.65 -8.66 4.70
C ALA A 47 -7.52 -7.40 4.64
N GLY A 48 -8.70 -7.47 4.00
CA GLY A 48 -9.72 -6.41 4.06
C GLY A 48 -10.19 -6.14 5.50
N ILE A 49 -10.46 -7.19 6.28
CA ILE A 49 -10.87 -7.07 7.69
C ILE A 49 -9.76 -6.42 8.51
N LEU A 50 -8.51 -6.88 8.34
CA LEU A 50 -7.37 -6.36 9.08
C LEU A 50 -7.06 -4.91 8.70
N PHE A 51 -7.17 -4.54 7.42
CA PHE A 51 -7.07 -3.15 6.99
C PHE A 51 -8.13 -2.27 7.66
N ALA A 52 -9.36 -2.78 7.78
CA ALA A 52 -10.43 -2.08 8.48
C ALA A 52 -10.05 -1.81 9.94
N ILE A 53 -9.50 -2.82 10.63
CA ILE A 53 -9.15 -2.75 12.06
C ILE A 53 -7.90 -1.89 12.30
N GLU A 54 -6.83 -2.16 11.55
CA GLU A 54 -5.51 -1.59 11.77
C GLU A 54 -5.34 -0.21 11.14
N GLU A 55 -5.95 0.06 9.98
CA GLU A 55 -5.72 1.32 9.26
C GLU A 55 -6.94 2.25 9.29
N LEU A 56 -8.16 1.73 9.11
CA LEU A 56 -9.36 2.57 9.04
C LEU A 56 -10.01 2.86 10.40
N SER A 57 -9.87 1.95 11.38
CA SER A 57 -10.63 2.03 12.65
C SER A 57 -9.83 2.49 13.86
N ARG A 58 -8.58 2.94 13.68
CA ARG A 58 -7.71 3.41 14.78
C ARG A 58 -8.34 4.62 15.49
N GLY A 59 -8.99 4.37 16.63
CA GLY A 59 -9.63 5.38 17.48
C GLY A 59 -11.16 5.34 17.53
N LEU A 60 -11.83 4.46 16.78
CA LEU A 60 -13.25 4.17 17.03
C LEU A 60 -13.40 3.39 18.33
N GLU A 61 -14.40 3.74 19.15
CA GLU A 61 -14.75 2.97 20.34
C GLU A 61 -14.93 1.50 19.98
N ARG A 62 -13.98 0.71 20.48
CA ARG A 62 -13.78 -0.74 20.38
C ARG A 62 -15.08 -1.52 20.13
N ARG A 63 -15.38 -1.78 18.86
CA ARG A 63 -15.86 -3.07 18.29
C ARG A 63 -16.28 -2.85 16.84
N MET A 64 -15.49 -3.38 15.91
CA MET A 64 -16.05 -3.71 14.60
C MET A 64 -17.22 -4.66 14.83
N SER A 65 -18.44 -4.23 14.52
CA SER A 65 -19.61 -5.09 14.65
C SER A 65 -19.44 -6.32 13.75
N GLY A 66 -19.92 -7.48 14.19
CA GLY A 66 -19.96 -8.68 13.36
C GLY A 66 -20.59 -8.40 11.99
N LEU A 67 -21.54 -7.45 11.90
CA LEU A 67 -22.13 -6.98 10.65
C LEU A 67 -21.09 -6.46 9.64
N ILE A 68 -20.07 -5.73 10.09
CA ILE A 68 -19.04 -5.16 9.21
C ILE A 68 -18.14 -6.27 8.70
N ILE A 69 -17.73 -7.17 9.59
CA ILE A 69 -16.91 -8.33 9.23
C ILE A 69 -17.65 -9.18 8.20
N THR A 70 -18.93 -9.48 8.46
CA THR A 70 -19.79 -10.21 7.51
C THR A 70 -19.88 -9.50 6.16
N ALA A 71 -20.03 -8.18 6.12
CA ALA A 71 -20.07 -7.43 4.86
C ALA A 71 -18.76 -7.55 4.06
N ILE A 72 -17.60 -7.49 4.74
CA ILE A 72 -16.29 -7.65 4.09
C ILE A 72 -16.11 -9.08 3.56
N VAL A 73 -16.50 -10.09 4.36
CA VAL A 73 -16.46 -11.50 3.95
C VAL A 73 -17.36 -11.73 2.74
N ILE A 74 -18.60 -11.21 2.74
CA ILE A 74 -19.52 -11.32 1.60
C ILE A 74 -18.91 -10.66 0.36
N ALA A 75 -18.30 -9.47 0.48
CA ALA A 75 -17.65 -8.81 -0.65
C ALA A 75 -16.53 -9.67 -1.25
N GLY A 76 -15.73 -10.32 -0.40
CA GLY A 76 -14.72 -11.29 -0.80
C GLY A 76 -15.30 -12.52 -1.52
N ILE A 77 -16.33 -13.13 -0.95
CA ILE A 77 -17.01 -14.30 -1.55
C ILE A 77 -17.64 -13.93 -2.90
N VAL A 78 -18.25 -12.75 -3.02
CA VAL A 78 -18.82 -12.27 -4.29
C VAL A 78 -17.71 -12.07 -5.33
N ALA A 79 -16.57 -11.48 -4.94
CA ALA A 79 -15.43 -11.37 -5.85
C ALA A 79 -14.95 -12.75 -6.32
N GLN A 80 -14.84 -13.72 -5.41
CA GLN A 80 -14.46 -15.11 -5.76
C GLN A 80 -15.49 -15.79 -6.65
N ALA A 81 -16.78 -15.55 -6.43
CA ALA A 81 -17.84 -16.13 -7.26
C ALA A 81 -17.79 -15.63 -8.71
N TYR A 82 -17.41 -14.36 -8.92
CA TYR A 82 -17.33 -13.75 -10.25
C TYR A 82 -15.99 -13.98 -10.95
N PHE A 83 -14.87 -13.83 -10.23
CA PHE A 83 -13.53 -13.88 -10.80
C PHE A 83 -12.81 -15.22 -10.56
N GLY A 84 -13.42 -16.13 -9.79
CA GLY A 84 -12.83 -17.40 -9.39
C GLY A 84 -11.94 -17.30 -8.14
N THR A 85 -11.59 -18.45 -7.59
CA THR A 85 -10.58 -18.59 -6.55
C THR A 85 -9.20 -18.59 -7.19
N TYR A 86 -8.66 -17.41 -7.47
CA TYR A 86 -7.29 -17.24 -7.94
C TYR A 86 -6.45 -16.48 -6.91
N THR A 87 -5.17 -16.80 -6.85
CA THR A 87 -4.18 -16.01 -6.11
C THR A 87 -3.70 -14.87 -6.99
N TYR A 88 -3.70 -13.65 -6.44
CA TYR A 88 -3.41 -12.46 -7.23
C TYR A 88 -2.04 -12.56 -7.91
N PHE A 89 -1.01 -13.04 -7.21
CA PHE A 89 0.34 -13.20 -7.74
C PHE A 89 0.73 -14.64 -8.10
N GLY A 90 -0.16 -15.63 -7.96
CA GLY A 90 0.18 -17.05 -8.13
C GLY A 90 0.51 -17.74 -6.81
N TRP A 91 1.10 -18.93 -6.85
CA TRP A 91 1.47 -19.70 -5.66
C TRP A 91 2.98 -19.79 -5.54
N LEU A 92 3.50 -19.67 -4.31
CA LEU A 92 4.92 -19.88 -4.06
C LEU A 92 5.17 -21.38 -3.86
N ASN A 93 5.99 -21.99 -4.71
CA ASN A 93 6.38 -23.38 -4.50
C ASN A 93 7.39 -23.46 -3.36
N THR A 94 6.93 -23.85 -2.16
CA THR A 94 7.78 -24.03 -0.99
C THR A 94 8.20 -25.48 -0.76
N SER A 95 7.93 -26.39 -1.71
CA SER A 95 8.28 -27.80 -1.57
C SER A 95 9.80 -28.00 -1.67
N GLY A 96 10.41 -28.39 -0.55
CA GLY A 96 11.88 -28.50 -0.38
C GLY A 96 12.49 -27.50 0.61
N MET A 97 11.67 -26.62 1.22
CA MET A 97 12.16 -25.60 2.16
C MET A 97 12.17 -26.10 3.59
N ASP A 98 13.37 -26.27 4.16
CA ASP A 98 13.52 -26.42 5.61
C ASP A 98 13.52 -25.03 6.25
N THR A 99 12.50 -24.72 7.07
CA THR A 99 12.35 -23.39 7.69
C THR A 99 13.50 -23.03 8.64
N ALA A 100 14.32 -24.02 9.00
CA ALA A 100 15.55 -23.87 9.77
C ALA A 100 16.70 -23.22 8.98
N GLU A 101 16.65 -23.20 7.65
CA GLU A 101 17.75 -22.71 6.80
C GLU A 101 17.67 -21.23 6.44
N HIS A 102 16.63 -20.50 6.87
CA HIS A 102 16.57 -19.06 6.60
C HIS A 102 17.49 -18.30 7.56
N PRO A 103 18.62 -17.75 7.09
CA PRO A 103 19.52 -17.04 7.98
C PRO A 103 18.77 -15.82 8.50
N ILE A 104 18.69 -15.69 9.83
CA ILE A 104 18.08 -14.53 10.49
C ILE A 104 18.61 -13.21 9.89
N GLY A 105 19.87 -13.20 9.46
CA GLY A 105 20.50 -12.11 8.73
C GLY A 105 19.72 -11.65 7.48
N LEU A 106 19.13 -12.57 6.71
CA LEU A 106 18.32 -12.24 5.54
C LEU A 106 17.03 -11.52 5.93
N LEU A 107 16.35 -11.98 6.98
CA LEU A 107 15.12 -11.33 7.48
C LEU A 107 15.42 -9.92 7.98
N LEU A 108 16.53 -9.76 8.69
CA LEU A 108 16.99 -8.46 9.19
C LEU A 108 17.39 -7.53 8.03
N ALA A 109 18.08 -8.05 7.01
CA ALA A 109 18.43 -7.29 5.82
C ALA A 109 17.17 -6.84 5.05
N ALA A 110 16.21 -7.74 4.84
CA ALA A 110 14.92 -7.43 4.21
C ALA A 110 14.17 -6.35 4.98
N ALA A 111 14.08 -6.50 6.31
CA ALA A 111 13.44 -5.50 7.17
C ALA A 111 14.14 -4.14 7.10
N LEU A 112 15.47 -4.12 7.10
CA LEU A 112 16.27 -2.90 7.04
C LEU A 112 16.10 -2.17 5.71
N VAL A 113 16.30 -2.89 4.59
CA VAL A 113 16.17 -2.33 3.23
C VAL A 113 14.75 -1.80 3.02
N CYS A 114 13.73 -2.60 3.33
CA CYS A 114 12.35 -2.19 3.19
C CYS A 114 11.95 -1.06 4.13
N GLY A 115 12.42 -1.10 5.39
CA GLY A 115 12.12 -0.09 6.39
C GLY A 115 12.70 1.27 6.03
N VAL A 116 13.96 1.31 5.58
CA VAL A 116 14.63 2.54 5.12
C VAL A 116 14.00 3.04 3.83
N ALA A 117 13.86 2.19 2.82
CA ALA A 117 13.31 2.59 1.53
C ALA A 117 11.84 3.03 1.66
N GLY A 118 10.99 2.26 2.34
CA GLY A 118 9.59 2.61 2.54
C GLY A 118 9.38 3.83 3.43
N GLY A 119 10.22 4.00 4.47
CA GLY A 119 10.24 5.21 5.29
C GLY A 119 10.63 6.46 4.49
N LEU A 120 11.65 6.35 3.64
CA LEU A 120 12.06 7.41 2.72
C LEU A 120 10.95 7.73 1.70
N PHE A 121 10.33 6.70 1.12
CA PHE A 121 9.20 6.87 0.21
C PHE A 121 8.06 7.65 0.87
N ALA A 122 7.64 7.23 2.06
CA ALA A 122 6.59 7.90 2.82
C ALA A 122 6.97 9.36 3.13
N ARG A 123 8.22 9.60 3.56
CA ARG A 123 8.71 10.95 3.85
C ARG A 123 8.65 11.85 2.62
N LEU A 124 9.16 11.39 1.48
CA LEU A 124 9.18 12.14 0.23
C LEU A 124 7.75 12.38 -0.29
N ALA A 125 6.89 11.36 -0.24
CA ALA A 125 5.48 11.49 -0.60
C ALA A 125 4.78 12.56 0.26
N ILE A 126 4.98 12.54 1.58
CA ILE A 126 4.42 13.57 2.48
C ILE A 126 4.95 14.96 2.12
N LEU A 127 6.26 15.11 1.88
CA LEU A 127 6.86 16.39 1.51
C LEU A 127 6.26 16.95 0.21
N THR A 128 6.06 16.09 -0.79
CA THR A 128 5.40 16.49 -2.04
C THR A 128 3.92 16.87 -1.81
N ALA A 129 3.23 16.22 -0.87
CA ALA A 129 1.84 16.54 -0.54
C ALA A 129 1.69 17.83 0.30
N THR A 130 2.64 18.15 1.18
CA THR A 130 2.63 19.43 1.94
C THR A 130 3.00 20.64 1.08
N GLY A 131 3.56 20.40 -0.09
CA GLY A 131 4.08 21.42 -0.98
C GLY A 131 5.60 21.57 -0.86
N LEU A 132 6.26 21.72 -2.01
CA LEU A 132 7.71 21.89 -2.06
C LEU A 132 8.08 23.32 -1.63
N PRO A 133 9.14 23.52 -0.85
CA PRO A 133 9.57 24.86 -0.46
C PRO A 133 10.17 25.64 -1.64
N GLY A 134 10.15 26.97 -1.56
CA GLY A 134 10.83 27.86 -2.50
C GLY A 134 10.08 28.11 -3.83
N ARG A 135 10.83 28.66 -4.81
CA ARG A 135 10.31 29.11 -6.12
C ARG A 135 9.62 27.98 -6.90
N PHE A 136 10.11 26.76 -6.74
CA PHE A 136 9.58 25.57 -7.42
C PHE A 136 8.19 25.18 -6.91
N GLY A 137 7.95 25.24 -5.60
CA GLY A 137 6.61 25.01 -5.05
C GLY A 137 5.59 26.06 -5.46
N HIS A 138 6.02 27.32 -5.55
CA HIS A 138 5.17 28.40 -6.03
C HIS A 138 4.79 28.19 -7.50
N TRP A 139 5.75 27.82 -8.35
CA TRP A 139 5.50 27.51 -9.76
C TRP A 139 4.53 26.32 -9.93
N ARG A 140 4.73 25.23 -9.20
CA ARG A 140 3.81 24.07 -9.21
C ARG A 140 2.38 24.45 -8.85
N ARG A 141 2.18 25.38 -7.90
CA ARG A 141 0.84 25.86 -7.52
C ARG A 141 0.19 26.71 -8.61
N HIS A 142 0.95 27.51 -9.35
CA HIS A 142 0.44 28.38 -10.42
C HIS A 142 0.25 27.64 -11.75
N HIS A 143 1.05 26.61 -12.01
CA HIS A 143 1.03 25.84 -13.25
C HIS A 143 0.93 24.33 -12.99
N PRO A 144 -0.13 23.84 -12.32
CA PRO A 144 -0.25 22.44 -11.93
C PRO A 144 -0.27 21.48 -13.12
N VAL A 145 -0.87 21.89 -14.24
CA VAL A 145 -0.94 21.07 -15.47
C VAL A 145 0.44 20.91 -16.10
N TRP A 146 1.24 21.97 -16.19
CA TRP A 146 2.60 21.90 -16.73
C TRP A 146 3.53 21.08 -15.83
N PHE A 147 3.37 21.20 -14.51
CA PHE A 147 4.09 20.35 -13.57
C PHE A 147 3.73 18.87 -13.77
N ALA A 148 2.43 18.55 -13.88
CA ALA A 148 1.97 17.18 -14.13
C ALA A 148 2.45 16.64 -15.48
N ALA A 149 2.50 17.47 -16.53
CA ALA A 149 3.07 17.11 -17.83
C ALA A 149 4.56 16.80 -17.72
N GLY A 150 5.32 17.59 -16.95
CA GLY A 150 6.73 17.31 -16.65
C GLY A 150 6.93 16.00 -15.89
N CYS A 151 6.08 15.72 -14.89
CA CYS A 151 6.07 14.43 -14.20
C CYS A 151 5.78 13.27 -15.17
N GLY A 152 4.80 13.43 -16.07
CA GLY A 152 4.48 12.45 -17.09
C GLY A 152 5.64 12.17 -18.04
N LEU A 153 6.34 13.22 -18.49
CA LEU A 153 7.54 13.08 -19.33
C LEU A 153 8.67 12.35 -18.59
N LEU A 154 8.91 12.69 -17.32
CA LEU A 154 9.93 12.00 -16.52
C LEU A 154 9.59 10.51 -16.31
N ILE A 155 8.33 10.19 -16.04
CA ILE A 155 7.87 8.80 -15.93
C ILE A 155 8.05 8.07 -17.27
N ALA A 156 7.74 8.72 -18.40
CA ALA A 156 7.95 8.15 -19.73
C ALA A 156 9.43 7.85 -20.00
N ILE A 157 10.33 8.77 -19.63
CA ILE A 157 11.79 8.59 -19.78
C ILE A 157 12.29 7.44 -18.88
N ILE A 158 11.87 7.38 -17.61
CA ILE A 158 12.24 6.29 -16.71
C ILE A 158 11.74 4.94 -17.27
N GLY A 159 10.50 4.90 -17.75
CA GLY A 159 9.93 3.73 -18.43
C GLY A 159 10.79 3.25 -19.58
N TRP A 160 11.11 4.15 -20.51
CA TRP A 160 11.92 3.83 -21.68
C TRP A 160 13.33 3.35 -21.31
N LEU A 161 13.99 4.01 -20.34
CA LEU A 161 15.31 3.61 -19.87
C LEU A 161 15.29 2.26 -19.14
N SER A 162 14.19 1.94 -18.47
CA SER A 162 13.99 0.67 -17.76
C SER A 162 13.57 -0.50 -18.66
N GLY A 163 13.48 -0.30 -19.98
CA GLY A 163 12.98 -1.33 -20.91
C GLY A 163 11.48 -1.57 -20.79
N ASP A 164 10.70 -0.50 -20.58
CA ASP A 164 9.24 -0.48 -20.44
C ASP A 164 8.67 -1.16 -19.18
N LEU A 165 9.53 -1.58 -18.24
CA LEU A 165 9.15 -2.33 -17.03
C LEU A 165 8.44 -1.47 -15.97
N THR A 166 8.73 -0.16 -15.89
CA THR A 166 8.23 0.67 -14.79
C THR A 166 6.85 1.26 -15.01
N TYR A 167 6.21 1.01 -16.15
CA TYR A 167 4.85 1.47 -16.42
C TYR A 167 3.80 0.76 -15.55
N GLY A 168 2.62 1.36 -15.42
CA GLY A 168 1.49 0.78 -14.69
C GLY A 168 1.76 0.47 -13.21
N THR A 169 1.17 -0.61 -12.69
CA THR A 169 1.24 -0.98 -11.27
C THR A 169 2.48 -1.79 -10.89
N GLY A 170 3.22 -2.34 -11.86
CA GLY A 170 4.31 -3.28 -11.58
C GLY A 170 3.82 -4.72 -11.28
N TYR A 171 2.56 -5.03 -11.61
CA TYR A 171 1.95 -6.33 -11.31
C TYR A 171 2.63 -7.47 -12.05
N GLY A 172 2.83 -7.33 -13.36
CA GLY A 172 3.40 -8.39 -14.19
C GLY A 172 4.82 -8.73 -13.77
N GLU A 173 5.59 -7.69 -13.44
CA GLU A 173 6.99 -7.77 -13.01
C GLU A 173 7.11 -8.40 -11.63
N ALA A 174 6.28 -7.98 -10.66
CA ALA A 174 6.24 -8.60 -9.34
C ALA A 174 5.79 -10.07 -9.41
N LYS A 175 4.81 -10.39 -10.27
CA LYS A 175 4.39 -11.77 -10.51
C LYS A 175 5.51 -12.60 -11.12
N HIS A 176 6.23 -12.04 -12.10
CA HIS A 176 7.32 -12.70 -12.79
C HIS A 176 8.45 -13.10 -11.81
N MET A 177 8.87 -12.19 -10.92
CA MET A 177 9.87 -12.48 -9.87
C MET A 177 9.45 -13.59 -8.89
N LEU A 178 8.14 -13.72 -8.61
CA LEU A 178 7.61 -14.74 -7.71
C LEU A 178 7.48 -16.10 -8.38
N MET A 179 7.07 -16.13 -9.65
CA MET A 179 6.72 -17.35 -10.37
C MET A 179 7.87 -17.95 -11.18
N ASN A 180 8.90 -17.16 -11.51
CA ASN A 180 10.07 -17.61 -12.28
C ASN A 180 11.36 -17.34 -11.48
N PRO A 181 11.57 -18.01 -10.33
CA PRO A 181 12.79 -17.85 -9.56
C PRO A 181 14.02 -18.24 -10.40
N GLY A 182 15.06 -17.40 -10.37
CA GLY A 182 16.28 -17.60 -11.15
C GLY A 182 16.23 -17.07 -12.59
N ASP A 183 15.10 -16.49 -13.01
CA ASP A 183 15.00 -15.79 -14.29
C ASP A 183 15.65 -14.39 -14.17
N GLU A 184 16.88 -14.26 -14.67
CA GLU A 184 17.66 -13.00 -14.68
C GLU A 184 17.12 -11.95 -15.69
N THR A 185 16.00 -12.22 -16.37
CA THR A 185 15.39 -11.23 -17.27
C THR A 185 14.92 -9.97 -16.55
N MET A 186 14.71 -10.04 -15.23
CA MET A 186 14.33 -8.88 -14.44
C MET A 186 15.58 -8.08 -14.00
N PRO A 187 15.73 -6.81 -14.43
CA PRO A 187 16.91 -6.04 -14.09
C PRO A 187 16.98 -5.71 -12.60
N TRP A 188 18.19 -5.72 -12.04
CA TRP A 188 18.45 -5.37 -10.64
C TRP A 188 17.92 -3.97 -10.27
N HIS A 189 17.92 -3.01 -11.21
CA HIS A 189 17.49 -1.64 -10.96
C HIS A 189 15.96 -1.46 -10.92
N PHE A 190 15.16 -2.47 -11.31
CA PHE A 190 13.71 -2.34 -11.40
C PHE A 190 13.06 -1.76 -10.14
N GLY A 191 13.43 -2.24 -8.95
CA GLY A 191 12.86 -1.75 -7.69
C GLY A 191 13.13 -0.26 -7.46
N LEU A 192 14.31 0.24 -7.83
CA LEU A 192 14.70 1.65 -7.69
C LEU A 192 13.99 2.53 -8.73
N ASP A 193 13.92 2.07 -9.97
CA ASP A 193 13.26 2.83 -11.03
C ASP A 193 11.75 2.89 -10.78
N LYS A 194 11.15 1.79 -10.32
CA LYS A 194 9.73 1.75 -9.92
C LYS A 194 9.45 2.64 -8.72
N PHE A 195 10.38 2.70 -7.76
CA PHE A 195 10.30 3.63 -6.64
C PHE A 195 10.24 5.08 -7.13
N ALA A 196 11.17 5.46 -8.02
CA ALA A 196 11.23 6.81 -8.57
C ALA A 196 9.99 7.15 -9.39
N ALA A 197 9.59 6.27 -10.32
CA ALA A 197 8.40 6.44 -11.16
C ALA A 197 7.13 6.60 -10.32
N THR A 198 6.96 5.78 -9.27
CA THR A 198 5.80 5.84 -8.38
C THR A 198 5.78 7.12 -7.57
N LEU A 199 6.93 7.57 -7.06
CA LEU A 199 7.03 8.82 -6.30
C LEU A 199 6.74 10.04 -7.18
N ILE A 200 7.24 10.07 -8.42
CA ILE A 200 6.98 11.13 -9.39
C ILE A 200 5.49 11.13 -9.79
N SER A 201 4.92 9.95 -10.01
CA SER A 201 3.48 9.78 -10.28
C SER A 201 2.64 10.32 -9.13
N PHE A 202 3.00 9.99 -7.89
CA PHE A 202 2.35 10.56 -6.71
C PHE A 202 2.51 12.08 -6.62
N ALA A 203 3.71 12.61 -6.88
CA ALA A 203 3.99 14.03 -6.83
C ALA A 203 3.16 14.86 -7.82
N SER A 204 2.81 14.26 -8.97
CA SER A 204 1.96 14.89 -10.01
C SER A 204 0.59 15.32 -9.48
N GLY A 205 0.09 14.68 -8.41
CA GLY A 205 -1.23 14.94 -7.85
C GLY A 205 -2.38 14.26 -8.60
N VAL A 206 -2.09 13.46 -9.62
CA VAL A 206 -3.11 12.65 -10.31
C VAL A 206 -3.69 11.61 -9.35
N PRO A 207 -5.03 11.43 -9.29
CA PRO A 207 -5.65 10.44 -8.42
C PRO A 207 -5.15 9.03 -8.74
N GLY A 208 -4.53 8.39 -7.75
CA GLY A 208 -3.93 7.06 -7.91
C GLY A 208 -3.84 6.29 -6.60
N GLY A 209 -3.60 4.99 -6.71
CA GLY A 209 -3.27 4.14 -5.58
C GLY A 209 -1.77 3.85 -5.56
N ILE A 210 -1.14 3.98 -4.39
CA ILE A 210 0.27 3.59 -4.18
C ILE A 210 0.42 2.13 -3.75
N PHE A 211 -0.70 1.44 -3.50
CA PHE A 211 -0.73 0.12 -2.87
C PHE A 211 -0.06 -0.97 -3.72
N ALA A 212 -0.55 -1.21 -4.94
CA ALA A 212 0.05 -2.20 -5.84
C ALA A 212 1.49 -1.82 -6.27
N PRO A 213 1.80 -0.55 -6.61
CA PRO A 213 3.18 -0.14 -6.82
C PRO A 213 4.11 -0.41 -5.64
N SER A 214 3.66 -0.23 -4.40
CA SER A 214 4.45 -0.53 -3.20
C SER A 214 4.82 -2.02 -3.12
N LEU A 215 3.90 -2.91 -3.48
CA LEU A 215 4.20 -4.34 -3.55
C LEU A 215 5.25 -4.61 -4.64
N SER A 216 5.12 -4.03 -5.83
CA SER A 216 6.10 -4.23 -6.91
C SER A 216 7.49 -3.68 -6.58
N ILE A 217 7.57 -2.52 -5.92
CA ILE A 217 8.83 -1.97 -5.43
C ILE A 217 9.45 -2.93 -4.41
N GLY A 218 8.65 -3.41 -3.47
CA GLY A 218 9.08 -4.41 -2.49
C GLY A 218 9.63 -5.68 -3.15
N ALA A 219 8.92 -6.24 -4.14
CA ALA A 219 9.41 -7.39 -4.91
C ALA A 219 10.76 -7.10 -5.57
N GLY A 220 10.88 -5.96 -6.26
CA GLY A 220 12.12 -5.55 -6.94
C GLY A 220 13.28 -5.22 -5.99
N LEU A 221 13.02 -4.79 -4.76
CA LEU A 221 14.06 -4.65 -3.75
C LEU A 221 14.47 -6.03 -3.21
N GLY A 222 13.49 -6.89 -2.94
CA GLY A 222 13.70 -8.24 -2.45
C GLY A 222 14.48 -9.12 -3.41
N GLN A 223 14.23 -9.00 -4.72
CA GLN A 223 14.97 -9.77 -5.71
C GLN A 223 16.48 -9.58 -5.55
N ASN A 224 16.95 -8.37 -5.21
CA ASN A 224 18.38 -8.06 -5.12
C ASN A 224 19.01 -8.52 -3.80
N LEU A 225 18.24 -9.02 -2.84
CA LEU A 225 18.79 -9.47 -1.56
C LEU A 225 19.63 -10.74 -1.69
N HIS A 226 19.45 -11.53 -2.76
CA HIS A 226 20.34 -12.64 -3.07
C HIS A 226 21.80 -12.18 -3.32
N PHE A 227 22.05 -10.91 -3.64
CA PHE A 227 23.44 -10.42 -3.73
C PHE A 227 24.11 -10.31 -2.35
N LEU A 228 23.33 -10.19 -1.27
CA LEU A 228 23.84 -10.09 0.10
C LEU A 228 23.92 -11.46 0.79
N THR A 229 23.25 -12.46 0.25
CA THR A 229 23.18 -13.81 0.80
C THR A 229 23.47 -14.79 -0.32
N GLU A 230 24.50 -15.64 -0.21
CA GLU A 230 24.94 -16.63 -1.22
C GLU A 230 23.87 -17.69 -1.60
N ALA A 231 22.59 -17.43 -1.34
CA ALA A 231 21.43 -18.26 -1.61
C ALA A 231 20.77 -17.85 -2.93
N GLU A 232 21.32 -18.34 -4.05
CA GLU A 232 20.82 -18.11 -5.41
C GLU A 232 19.37 -18.59 -5.63
N ASN A 233 18.84 -19.47 -4.76
CA ASN A 233 17.50 -20.05 -4.89
C ASN A 233 16.40 -19.34 -4.06
N MET A 234 16.68 -18.17 -3.48
CA MET A 234 15.76 -17.50 -2.55
C MET A 234 15.07 -16.24 -3.09
N THR A 235 15.22 -15.92 -4.38
CA THR A 235 14.71 -14.69 -5.00
C THR A 235 13.20 -14.51 -4.85
N ALA A 236 12.42 -15.56 -5.05
CA ALA A 236 10.96 -15.47 -4.91
C ALA A 236 10.52 -15.25 -3.44
N ILE A 237 11.21 -15.89 -2.49
CA ILE A 237 10.93 -15.72 -1.05
C ILE A 237 11.30 -14.30 -0.62
N THR A 238 12.50 -13.85 -0.94
CA THR A 238 12.99 -12.51 -0.59
C THR A 238 12.13 -11.41 -1.22
N SER A 239 11.67 -11.62 -2.46
CA SER A 239 10.69 -10.77 -3.12
C SER A 239 9.37 -10.71 -2.33
N ALA A 240 8.80 -11.86 -1.96
CA ALA A 240 7.57 -11.91 -1.15
C ALA A 240 7.73 -11.24 0.22
N LEU A 241 8.86 -11.47 0.91
CA LEU A 241 9.19 -10.82 2.17
C LEU A 241 9.26 -9.31 2.03
N CYS A 242 9.91 -8.81 0.97
CA CYS A 242 10.07 -7.40 0.74
C CYS A 242 8.81 -6.71 0.18
N MET A 243 7.92 -7.43 -0.53
CA MET A 243 6.57 -6.95 -0.85
C MET A 243 5.82 -6.55 0.41
N ALA A 244 5.80 -7.45 1.40
CA ALA A 244 5.12 -7.21 2.68
C ALA A 244 5.86 -6.13 3.48
N GLY A 245 7.19 -6.24 3.57
CA GLY A 245 8.06 -5.30 4.29
C GLY A 245 7.95 -3.86 3.79
N PHE A 246 8.03 -3.63 2.48
CA PHE A 246 7.96 -2.28 1.91
C PHE A 246 6.56 -1.68 2.08
N LEU A 247 5.50 -2.46 1.82
CA LEU A 247 4.13 -2.01 2.08
C LEU A 247 3.91 -1.66 3.55
N ALA A 248 4.39 -2.50 4.46
CA ALA A 248 4.34 -2.28 5.90
C ALA A 248 5.12 -1.01 6.30
N ALA A 249 6.30 -0.78 5.73
CA ALA A 249 7.10 0.42 5.96
C ALA A 249 6.39 1.69 5.48
N VAL A 250 5.79 1.70 4.29
CA VAL A 250 5.10 2.87 3.75
C VAL A 250 3.81 3.20 4.53
N THR A 251 3.02 2.17 4.85
CA THR A 251 1.70 2.35 5.48
C THR A 251 1.75 2.38 7.00
N GLN A 252 2.75 1.74 7.60
CA GLN A 252 2.85 1.44 9.03
C GLN A 252 1.63 0.67 9.57
N ALA A 253 1.08 -0.21 8.73
CA ALA A 253 0.08 -1.23 9.02
C ALA A 253 0.68 -2.64 8.79
N PRO A 254 1.63 -3.08 9.64
CA PRO A 254 2.37 -4.32 9.43
C PRO A 254 1.49 -5.57 9.38
N ILE A 255 0.44 -5.63 10.21
CA ILE A 255 -0.43 -6.81 10.28
C ILE A 255 -1.18 -6.98 8.97
N THR A 256 -1.75 -5.89 8.49
CA THR A 256 -2.44 -5.83 7.22
C THR A 256 -1.52 -6.17 6.07
N ALA A 257 -0.32 -5.59 6.03
CA ALA A 257 0.63 -5.80 4.94
C ALA A 257 1.03 -7.27 4.78
N PHE A 258 1.37 -7.96 5.88
CA PHE A 258 1.79 -9.37 5.78
C PHE A 258 0.61 -10.28 5.40
N VAL A 259 -0.61 -10.03 5.91
CA VAL A 259 -1.77 -10.84 5.56
C VAL A 259 -2.19 -10.62 4.11
N ILE A 260 -2.10 -9.38 3.61
CA ILE A 260 -2.35 -9.08 2.20
C ILE A 260 -1.41 -9.92 1.32
N VAL A 261 -0.11 -9.88 1.58
CA VAL A 261 0.85 -10.61 0.76
C VAL A 261 0.66 -12.12 0.90
N MET A 262 0.42 -12.62 2.12
CA MET A 262 0.15 -14.04 2.36
C MET A 262 -1.06 -14.54 1.54
N GLU A 263 -2.19 -13.84 1.56
CA GLU A 263 -3.37 -14.23 0.78
C GLU A 263 -3.12 -14.11 -0.73
N MET A 264 -2.37 -13.10 -1.18
CA MET A 264 -2.09 -12.88 -2.60
C MET A 264 -1.18 -13.93 -3.25
N ILE A 265 -0.30 -14.58 -2.46
CA ILE A 265 0.69 -15.56 -2.94
C ILE A 265 0.41 -17.00 -2.47
N ASP A 266 -0.68 -17.24 -1.74
CA ASP A 266 -0.97 -18.48 -0.99
C ASP A 266 0.18 -18.92 -0.08
N GLY A 267 0.79 -17.93 0.58
CA GLY A 267 2.08 -18.05 1.26
C GLY A 267 2.00 -18.49 2.71
N TYR A 268 1.07 -19.38 3.08
CA TYR A 268 0.85 -19.76 4.49
C TYR A 268 2.13 -20.28 5.18
N ALA A 269 3.00 -20.97 4.45
CA ALA A 269 4.29 -21.42 4.95
C ALA A 269 5.24 -20.28 5.36
N LEU A 270 5.09 -19.08 4.78
CA LEU A 270 5.93 -17.91 5.03
C LEU A 270 5.34 -16.93 6.06
N VAL A 271 4.17 -17.20 6.64
CA VAL A 271 3.47 -16.26 7.54
C VAL A 271 4.38 -15.69 8.63
N THR A 272 5.15 -16.54 9.31
CA THR A 272 6.05 -16.11 10.38
C THR A 272 7.12 -15.15 9.88
N HIS A 273 7.72 -15.44 8.72
CA HIS A 273 8.77 -14.61 8.11
C HIS A 273 8.20 -13.28 7.59
N LEU A 274 7.06 -13.32 6.90
CA LEU A 274 6.35 -12.13 6.43
C LEU A 274 5.99 -11.21 7.60
N MET A 275 5.52 -11.78 8.72
CA MET A 275 5.21 -11.05 9.93
C MET A 275 6.45 -10.38 10.54
N ILE A 276 7.57 -11.10 10.71
CA ILE A 276 8.82 -10.56 11.25
C ILE A 276 9.31 -9.39 10.40
N VAL A 277 9.43 -9.58 9.08
CA VAL A 277 9.93 -8.54 8.17
C VAL A 277 9.01 -7.32 8.17
N SER A 278 7.68 -7.51 8.12
CA SER A 278 6.72 -6.41 8.11
C SER A 278 6.73 -5.59 9.39
N LEU A 279 6.80 -6.25 10.56
CA LEU A 279 6.87 -5.59 11.85
C LEU A 279 8.17 -4.77 11.99
N LEU A 280 9.31 -5.38 11.70
CA LEU A 280 10.61 -4.72 11.81
C LEU A 280 10.76 -3.57 10.81
N ALA A 281 10.37 -3.76 9.54
CA ALA A 281 10.39 -2.70 8.54
C ALA A 281 9.49 -1.52 8.93
N SER A 282 8.34 -1.79 9.53
CA SER A 282 7.44 -0.74 10.07
C SER A 282 8.09 0.04 11.22
N VAL A 283 8.81 -0.64 12.13
CA VAL A 283 9.52 0.01 13.23
C VAL A 283 10.63 0.92 12.69
N ILE A 284 11.42 0.44 11.75
CA ILE A 284 12.50 1.21 11.12
C ILE A 284 11.94 2.43 10.38
N SER A 285 10.86 2.24 9.61
CA SER A 285 10.19 3.34 8.90
C SER A 285 9.67 4.44 9.84
N ARG A 286 9.17 4.08 11.03
CA ARG A 286 8.68 5.06 12.03
C ARG A 286 9.75 6.04 12.51
N ALA A 287 11.03 5.63 12.49
CA ALA A 287 12.14 6.52 12.81
C ALA A 287 12.38 7.58 11.71
N ILE A 288 11.95 7.31 10.48
CA ILE A 288 12.21 8.15 9.29
C ILE A 288 10.99 9.02 8.95
N SER A 289 9.78 8.47 9.03
CA SER A 289 8.55 9.14 8.61
C SER A 289 7.36 8.79 9.50
N PRO A 290 6.40 9.72 9.71
CA PRO A 290 5.07 9.36 10.18
C PRO A 290 4.31 8.52 9.14
N PRO A 291 3.22 7.83 9.54
CA PRO A 291 2.44 6.97 8.66
C PRO A 291 1.80 7.76 7.51
N LEU A 292 2.04 7.31 6.27
CA LEU A 292 1.72 8.05 5.06
C LEU A 292 0.24 8.42 4.96
N TYR A 293 -0.68 7.46 5.00
CA TYR A 293 -2.10 7.73 4.80
C TYR A 293 -2.69 8.67 5.86
N ARG A 294 -2.27 8.53 7.12
CA ARG A 294 -2.69 9.43 8.20
C ARG A 294 -2.16 10.85 8.00
N SER A 295 -0.88 10.98 7.62
CA SER A 295 -0.30 12.29 7.31
C SER A 295 -1.01 12.95 6.14
N LEU A 296 -1.32 12.21 5.07
CA LEU A 296 -2.11 12.72 3.95
C LEU A 296 -3.52 13.13 4.39
N ALA A 297 -4.23 12.30 5.15
CA ALA A 297 -5.55 12.64 5.67
C ALA A 297 -5.53 13.93 6.50
N ALA A 298 -4.53 14.11 7.38
CA ALA A 298 -4.36 15.34 8.15
C ALA A 298 -4.09 16.57 7.27
N ILE A 299 -3.30 16.42 6.21
CA ILE A 299 -3.05 17.49 5.23
C ILE A 299 -4.35 17.87 4.51
N TYR A 300 -5.12 16.89 4.04
CA TYR A 300 -6.40 17.13 3.37
C TYR A 300 -7.43 17.78 4.30
N LEU A 301 -7.51 17.37 5.57
CA LEU A 301 -8.41 18.00 6.54
C LEU A 301 -8.02 19.45 6.86
N ARG A 302 -6.73 19.77 6.85
CA ARG A 302 -6.24 21.15 7.04
C ARG A 302 -6.54 22.04 5.84
N HIS A 303 -6.39 21.52 4.61
CA HIS A 303 -6.70 22.27 3.39
C HIS A 303 -8.20 22.31 3.09
N GLY A 304 -8.95 21.30 3.53
CA GLY A 304 -10.40 21.18 3.43
C GLY A 304 -11.13 21.79 4.63
N GLY A 305 -10.49 22.70 5.38
CA GLY A 305 -11.16 23.53 6.38
C GLY A 305 -12.38 24.19 5.75
N ASN A 306 -13.56 23.67 6.10
CA ASN A 306 -14.84 24.06 5.58
C ASN A 306 -15.03 25.58 5.79
N PRO A 307 -15.41 26.38 4.78
CA PRO A 307 -15.69 27.81 4.96
C PRO A 307 -16.74 28.07 6.06
N ALA A 308 -17.60 27.09 6.36
CA ALA A 308 -18.53 27.16 7.49
C ALA A 308 -17.84 27.11 8.88
N THR A 309 -16.73 26.38 9.03
CA THR A 309 -15.96 26.31 10.28
C THR A 309 -15.09 27.55 10.49
N GLU A 310 -14.62 28.16 9.40
CA GLU A 310 -13.88 29.43 9.43
C GLU A 310 -14.82 30.63 9.72
N ALA A 311 -16.06 30.59 9.23
CA ALA A 311 -17.11 31.55 9.58
C ALA A 311 -17.53 31.45 11.06
N ALA A 312 -17.69 30.24 11.60
CA ALA A 312 -18.00 30.03 13.02
C ALA A 312 -16.88 30.56 13.94
N ARG A 313 -15.61 30.39 13.54
CA ARG A 313 -14.45 30.87 14.32
C ARG A 313 -14.29 32.38 14.29
N LYS A 314 -14.73 33.06 13.23
CA LYS A 314 -14.76 34.53 13.14
C LYS A 314 -15.87 35.14 13.99
N VAL A 315 -17.04 34.50 14.09
CA VAL A 315 -18.15 34.98 14.92
C VAL A 315 -17.85 34.87 16.43
N GLU A 316 -16.98 33.94 16.83
CA GLU A 316 -16.59 33.73 18.23
C GLU A 316 -15.38 34.59 18.65
N THR A 317 -14.68 35.22 17.70
CA THR A 317 -13.58 36.16 17.97
C THR A 317 -13.99 37.63 17.87
N ASP A 318 -15.19 37.91 17.36
CA ASP A 318 -15.83 39.24 17.30
C ASP A 318 -16.86 39.47 18.43
N LYS A 319 -16.85 38.64 19.48
CA LYS A 319 -17.57 38.84 20.74
C LYS A 319 -16.61 38.91 21.91
#